data_AF-A0A7S0IJU7-F1
#
_entry.id   AF-A0A7S0IJU7-F1
#
_cell.length_a   1.000
_cell.length_b   1.000
_cell.length_c   1.000
_cell.angle_alpha   90.00
_cell.angle_beta   90.00
_cell.angle_gamma   90.00
#
_symmetry.space_group_name_H-M   'P 1'
#
loop_
_entity.id
_entity.type
_entity.pdbx_description
1 polymer ?
#
loop_
_entity_poly.entity_id
_entity_poly.type
_entity_poly.pdbx_seq_one_letter_code
_entity_poly.pdbx_strand_id
1 'polypeptide(L)'
;CPPGPCRAWLGIRQMNKGTVSEAPALHEGLGVDAYVQVTSPIRRYADLAVHYQLKAHLRGDPLPFPSGDGGGVRSAAGLLELARNAGTLARTLERARNEYWLREWLKRRAGQTMHALVLGSPFDRRKQGTSCLLLQDYGAIVECKSSTPLALGEVIECTPDRQGEFSR
;
A
#
# COMPACT_ATOMS: atom_id res chain seq x y z
N CYS A 1 -15.39 2.89 17.21
CA CYS A 1 -14.76 3.85 16.28
C CYS A 1 -15.85 4.64 15.55
N PRO A 2 -15.77 5.99 15.53
CA PRO A 2 -16.74 6.84 14.83
C PRO A 2 -16.82 6.50 13.34
N PRO A 3 -17.96 6.73 12.67
CA PRO A 3 -18.06 6.57 11.21
C PRO A 3 -17.09 7.51 10.48
N GLY A 4 -16.71 7.15 9.26
CA GLY A 4 -15.80 7.96 8.42
C GLY A 4 -14.36 7.43 8.37
N PRO A 5 -13.37 8.31 8.13
CA PRO A 5 -11.99 7.90 7.80
C PRO A 5 -11.32 7.02 8.86
N CYS A 6 -11.59 7.24 10.16
CA CYS A 6 -11.02 6.41 11.22
C CYS A 6 -11.49 4.95 11.13
N ARG A 7 -12.79 4.71 10.87
CA ARG A 7 -13.32 3.36 10.71
C ARG A 7 -12.78 2.70 9.45
N ALA A 8 -12.70 3.43 8.35
CA ALA A 8 -12.12 2.93 7.10
C ALA A 8 -10.65 2.57 7.29
N TRP A 9 -9.87 3.42 7.96
CA TRP A 9 -8.46 3.17 8.24
C TRP A 9 -8.24 1.93 9.13
N LEU A 10 -9.02 1.79 10.20
CA LEU A 10 -8.98 0.58 11.03
C LEU A 10 -9.41 -0.67 10.25
N GLY A 11 -10.43 -0.57 9.39
CA GLY A 11 -10.86 -1.68 8.53
C GLY A 11 -9.76 -2.14 7.57
N ILE A 12 -9.12 -1.20 6.86
CA ILE A 12 -8.00 -1.49 5.96
C ILE A 12 -6.84 -2.15 6.73
N ARG A 13 -6.58 -1.74 7.97
CA ARG A 13 -5.52 -2.32 8.80
C ARG A 13 -5.75 -3.78 9.19
N GLN A 14 -6.99 -4.27 9.17
CA GLN A 14 -7.32 -5.66 9.46
C GLN A 14 -7.23 -6.56 8.22
N MET A 15 -7.03 -5.97 7.02
CA MET A 15 -6.93 -6.73 5.79
C MET A 15 -5.52 -7.28 5.58
N ASN A 16 -5.45 -8.49 5.03
CA ASN A 16 -4.19 -9.05 4.58
C ASN A 16 -3.75 -8.39 3.27
N LYS A 17 -2.43 -8.31 3.08
CA LYS A 17 -1.85 -7.85 1.82
C LYS A 17 -2.23 -8.83 0.71
N GLY A 18 -2.75 -8.31 -0.40
CA GLY A 18 -2.97 -9.11 -1.61
C GLY A 18 -1.68 -9.74 -2.11
N THR A 19 -1.72 -11.04 -2.37
CA THR A 19 -0.62 -11.82 -2.93
C THR A 19 -1.00 -12.34 -4.31
N VAL A 20 0.01 -12.59 -5.15
CA VAL A 20 -0.18 -13.28 -6.42
C VAL A 20 0.20 -14.74 -6.19
N SER A 21 -0.64 -15.65 -6.69
CA SER A 21 -0.52 -17.10 -6.54
C SER A 21 -0.68 -17.76 -7.90
N GLU A 22 -0.13 -18.96 -8.03
CA GLU A 22 -0.30 -19.81 -9.21
C GLU A 22 -1.68 -20.48 -9.22
N ALA A 23 -2.14 -20.92 -8.05
CA ALA A 23 -3.46 -21.51 -7.89
C ALA A 23 -4.53 -20.42 -7.71
N PRO A 24 -5.72 -20.58 -8.33
CA PRO A 24 -6.86 -19.71 -8.08
C PRO A 24 -7.25 -19.76 -6.60
N ALA A 25 -7.53 -18.59 -6.03
CA ALA A 25 -7.93 -18.45 -4.64
C ALA A 25 -8.85 -17.25 -4.46
N LEU A 26 -9.69 -17.30 -3.42
CA LEU A 26 -10.61 -16.25 -3.04
C LEU A 26 -9.88 -14.91 -2.90
N HIS A 27 -10.35 -13.91 -3.63
CA HIS A 27 -9.88 -12.54 -3.46
C HIS A 27 -10.82 -11.80 -2.48
N GLU A 28 -10.61 -12.00 -1.17
CA GLU A 28 -11.47 -11.49 -0.09
C GLU A 28 -11.81 -10.00 -0.23
N GLY A 29 -10.83 -9.16 -0.58
CA GLY A 29 -11.03 -7.72 -0.74
C GLY A 29 -11.92 -7.31 -1.93
N LEU A 30 -12.17 -8.22 -2.89
CA LEU A 30 -13.07 -8.01 -4.03
C LEU A 30 -14.35 -8.86 -3.94
N GLY A 31 -14.40 -9.85 -3.03
CA GLY A 31 -15.54 -10.74 -2.87
C GLY A 31 -15.75 -11.70 -4.05
N VAL A 32 -14.67 -12.12 -4.74
CA VAL A 32 -14.74 -13.03 -5.89
C VAL A 32 -13.88 -14.28 -5.67
N ASP A 33 -14.34 -15.43 -6.16
CA ASP A 33 -13.71 -16.75 -5.96
C ASP A 33 -12.30 -16.86 -6.53
N ALA A 34 -12.02 -16.13 -7.60
CA ALA A 34 -10.69 -16.01 -8.19
C ALA A 34 -10.56 -14.69 -8.95
N TYR A 35 -9.34 -14.15 -8.97
CA TYR A 35 -9.03 -12.93 -9.72
C TYR A 35 -7.64 -13.00 -10.36
N VAL A 36 -7.55 -12.58 -11.62
CA VAL A 36 -6.28 -12.50 -12.37
C VAL A 36 -6.11 -11.12 -13.00
N GLN A 37 -4.88 -10.61 -12.98
CA GLN A 37 -4.52 -9.34 -13.58
C GLN A 37 -4.10 -9.55 -15.04
N VAL A 38 -4.81 -8.92 -15.98
CA VAL A 38 -4.56 -9.07 -17.43
C VAL A 38 -4.65 -7.75 -18.21
N THR A 39 -5.13 -6.67 -17.59
CA THR A 39 -5.53 -5.43 -18.28
C THR A 39 -4.40 -4.41 -18.42
N SER A 40 -3.19 -4.68 -17.94
CA SER A 40 -2.08 -3.70 -17.94
C SER A 40 -0.72 -4.28 -18.39
N PRO A 41 -0.65 -5.00 -19.53
CA PRO A 41 0.57 -5.68 -19.99
C PRO A 41 1.76 -4.75 -20.29
N ILE A 42 1.51 -3.47 -20.60
CA ILE A 42 2.58 -2.48 -20.86
C ILE A 42 3.37 -2.14 -19.60
N ARG A 43 2.73 -2.20 -18.42
CA ARG A 43 3.31 -1.72 -17.14
C ARG A 43 3.40 -2.78 -16.05
N ARG A 44 2.84 -3.98 -16.27
CA ARG A 44 2.92 -5.12 -15.36
C ARG A 44 3.36 -6.36 -16.14
N TYR A 45 4.55 -6.85 -15.83
CA TYR A 45 5.11 -8.02 -16.50
C TYR A 45 4.26 -9.28 -16.28
N ALA A 46 3.61 -9.42 -15.12
CA ALA A 46 2.69 -10.52 -14.84
C ALA A 46 1.50 -10.54 -15.83
N ASP A 47 0.87 -9.39 -16.10
CA ASP A 47 -0.19 -9.29 -17.10
C ASP A 47 0.31 -9.68 -18.50
N LEU A 48 1.53 -9.28 -18.87
CA LEU A 48 2.14 -9.66 -20.14
C LEU A 48 2.38 -11.18 -20.22
N ALA A 49 2.83 -11.80 -19.13
CA ALA A 49 3.00 -13.25 -19.06
C ALA A 49 1.65 -13.98 -19.23
N VAL A 50 0.57 -13.48 -18.59
CA VAL A 50 -0.79 -13.99 -18.80
C VAL A 50 -1.21 -13.86 -20.27
N HIS A 51 -0.89 -12.75 -20.94
CA HIS A 51 -1.16 -12.60 -22.38
C HIS A 51 -0.44 -13.66 -23.21
N TYR A 52 0.80 -14.02 -22.88
CA TYR A 52 1.52 -15.09 -23.57
C TYR A 52 0.89 -16.47 -23.33
N GLN A 53 0.50 -16.78 -22.09
CA GLN A 53 -0.22 -18.03 -21.76
C GLN A 53 -1.53 -18.14 -22.55
N LEU A 54 -2.34 -17.07 -22.56
CA LEU A 54 -3.61 -17.04 -23.29
C LEU A 54 -3.42 -17.22 -24.80
N LYS A 55 -2.46 -16.51 -25.40
CA LYS A 55 -2.20 -16.62 -26.84
C LYS A 55 -1.71 -18.01 -27.24
N ALA A 56 -0.83 -18.63 -26.45
CA ALA A 56 -0.36 -19.98 -26.70
C ALA A 56 -1.51 -21.00 -26.59
N HIS A 57 -2.31 -20.90 -25.53
CA HIS A 57 -3.48 -21.77 -25.33
C HIS A 57 -4.47 -21.68 -26.49
N LEU A 58 -4.81 -20.46 -26.94
CA LEU A 58 -5.73 -20.26 -28.06
C LEU A 58 -5.21 -20.79 -29.40
N ARG A 59 -3.89 -20.98 -29.55
CA ARG A 59 -3.27 -21.56 -30.74
C ARG A 59 -3.05 -23.07 -30.65
N GLY A 60 -3.19 -23.64 -29.46
CA GLY A 60 -2.79 -25.03 -29.19
C GLY A 60 -1.27 -25.21 -29.05
N ASP A 61 -0.52 -24.13 -28.83
CA ASP A 61 0.93 -24.18 -28.62
C ASP A 61 1.25 -24.64 -27.18
N PRO A 62 2.46 -25.18 -26.93
CA PRO A 62 2.95 -25.41 -25.57
C PRO A 62 2.91 -24.13 -24.73
N LEU A 63 2.46 -24.24 -23.49
CA LEU A 63 2.38 -23.10 -22.57
C LEU A 63 3.80 -22.55 -22.29
N PRO A 64 4.05 -21.24 -22.50
CA PRO A 64 5.36 -20.62 -22.26
C PRO A 64 5.86 -20.74 -20.82
N PHE A 65 4.93 -20.82 -19.86
CA PHE A 65 5.20 -20.88 -18.43
C PHE A 65 4.37 -22.03 -17.82
N PRO A 66 4.88 -23.26 -17.87
CA PRO A 66 4.19 -24.41 -17.31
C PRO A 66 4.13 -24.34 -15.78
N SER A 67 3.10 -24.97 -15.23
CA SER A 67 2.91 -25.17 -13.79
C SER A 67 3.74 -26.34 -13.28
N GLY A 68 4.22 -26.26 -12.04
CA GLY A 68 4.84 -27.40 -11.33
C GLY A 68 6.21 -27.89 -11.83
N ASP A 69 6.91 -27.11 -12.65
CA ASP A 69 8.19 -27.48 -13.31
C ASP A 69 9.46 -27.33 -12.43
N GLY A 70 9.31 -27.16 -11.11
CA GLY A 70 10.44 -27.12 -10.19
C GLY A 70 11.13 -25.76 -10.00
N GLY A 71 10.54 -24.66 -10.48
CA GLY A 71 10.91 -23.31 -10.02
C GLY A 71 11.98 -22.59 -10.84
N GLY A 72 12.06 -22.84 -12.14
CA GLY A 72 12.94 -22.08 -13.05
C GLY A 72 12.42 -20.67 -13.37
N VAL A 73 13.27 -19.80 -13.92
CA VAL A 73 12.87 -18.43 -14.36
C VAL A 73 11.75 -18.44 -15.42
N ARG A 74 11.61 -19.55 -16.16
CA ARG A 74 10.58 -19.75 -17.18
C ARG A 74 9.35 -20.52 -16.66
N SER A 75 9.24 -20.70 -15.35
CA SER A 75 8.09 -21.33 -14.70
C SER A 75 7.03 -20.31 -14.31
N ALA A 76 5.80 -20.78 -14.11
CA ALA A 76 4.77 -19.96 -13.48
C ALA A 76 5.21 -19.44 -12.09
N ALA A 77 5.80 -20.31 -11.27
CA ALA A 77 6.28 -19.97 -9.92
C ALA A 77 7.38 -18.90 -9.93
N GLY A 78 8.37 -19.03 -10.80
CA GLY A 78 9.50 -18.12 -10.93
C GLY A 78 9.07 -16.73 -11.44
N LEU A 79 8.14 -16.69 -12.40
CA LEU A 79 7.53 -15.42 -12.82
C LEU A 79 6.78 -14.73 -11.70
N LEU A 80 6.00 -15.48 -10.91
CA LEU A 80 5.26 -14.95 -9.78
C LEU A 80 6.20 -14.40 -8.70
N GLU A 81 7.30 -15.09 -8.43
CA GLU A 81 8.32 -14.60 -7.51
C GLU A 81 8.93 -13.28 -7.99
N LEU A 82 9.32 -13.20 -9.26
CA LEU A 82 9.84 -11.96 -9.86
C LEU A 82 8.81 -10.82 -9.76
N ALA A 83 7.54 -11.09 -10.08
CA ALA A 83 6.46 -10.10 -9.96
C ALA A 83 6.25 -9.62 -8.51
N ARG A 84 6.29 -10.54 -7.53
CA ARG A 84 6.18 -10.22 -6.10
C ARG A 84 7.35 -9.36 -5.62
N ASN A 85 8.57 -9.69 -6.04
CA ASN A 85 9.79 -8.99 -5.67
C ASN A 85 9.82 -7.58 -6.28
N ALA A 86 9.60 -7.47 -7.59
CA ALA A 86 9.54 -6.19 -8.30
C ALA A 86 8.44 -5.28 -7.71
N GLY A 87 7.24 -5.83 -7.47
CA GLY A 87 6.16 -5.07 -6.84
C GLY A 87 6.47 -4.61 -5.42
N THR A 88 7.23 -5.40 -4.65
CA THR A 88 7.66 -5.02 -3.30
C THR A 88 8.70 -3.91 -3.33
N LEU A 89 9.71 -4.02 -4.20
CA LEU A 89 10.70 -2.97 -4.40
C LEU A 89 10.05 -1.65 -4.85
N ALA A 90 9.16 -1.70 -5.85
CA ALA A 90 8.47 -0.52 -6.36
C ALA A 90 7.69 0.20 -5.25
N ARG A 91 6.91 -0.53 -4.44
CA ARG A 91 6.17 0.05 -3.30
C ARG A 91 7.09 0.67 -2.24
N THR A 92 8.22 0.02 -1.94
CA THR A 92 9.18 0.54 -0.96
C THR A 92 9.78 1.88 -1.42
N LEU A 93 10.20 1.94 -2.68
CA LEU A 93 10.75 3.17 -3.28
C LEU A 93 9.69 4.27 -3.38
N GLU A 94 8.48 3.92 -3.81
CA GLU A 94 7.37 4.86 -3.89
C GLU A 94 7.01 5.44 -2.52
N ARG A 95 6.95 4.60 -1.47
CA ARG A 95 6.69 5.06 -0.10
C ARG A 95 7.77 6.04 0.35
N ALA A 96 9.05 5.72 0.16
CA ALA A 96 10.16 6.59 0.54
C ALA A 96 10.13 7.93 -0.21
N ARG A 97 9.84 7.90 -1.52
CA ARG A 97 9.67 9.10 -2.34
C ARG A 97 8.51 9.97 -1.85
N ASN A 98 7.35 9.37 -1.59
CA ASN A 98 6.16 10.10 -1.16
C ASN A 98 6.38 10.71 0.23
N GLU A 99 7.03 10.00 1.15
CA GLU A 99 7.40 10.51 2.48
C GLU A 99 8.35 11.72 2.36
N TYR A 100 9.37 11.62 1.50
CA TYR A 100 10.31 12.71 1.26
C TYR A 100 9.61 13.97 0.76
N TRP A 101 8.81 13.87 -0.30
CA TRP A 101 8.15 15.04 -0.89
C TRP A 101 7.07 15.62 0.01
N LEU A 102 6.33 14.78 0.74
CA LEU A 102 5.40 15.26 1.76
C LEU A 102 6.12 16.07 2.83
N ARG A 103 7.28 15.58 3.31
CA ARG A 103 8.09 16.30 4.30
C ARG A 103 8.64 17.61 3.76
N GLU A 104 9.19 17.63 2.54
CA GLU A 104 9.65 18.88 1.88
C GLU A 104 8.52 19.90 1.68
N TRP A 105 7.30 19.41 1.39
CA TRP A 105 6.13 20.26 1.29
C TRP A 105 5.71 20.85 2.65
N LEU A 106 5.80 20.07 3.73
CA LEU A 106 5.52 20.49 5.10
C LEU A 106 6.55 21.49 5.64
N LYS A 107 7.85 21.29 5.38
CA LYS A 107 8.92 22.22 5.78
C LYS A 107 8.69 23.64 5.27
N ARG A 108 8.18 23.79 4.05
CA ARG A 108 7.86 25.09 3.44
C ARG A 108 6.65 25.77 4.09
N ARG A 109 5.91 25.05 4.94
CA ARG A 109 4.75 25.52 5.70
C ARG A 109 4.99 25.51 7.20
N ALA A 110 6.26 25.47 7.61
CA ALA A 110 6.61 25.55 9.02
C ALA A 110 5.93 26.76 9.68
N GLY A 111 5.26 26.52 10.82
CA GLY A 111 4.50 27.55 11.53
C GLY A 111 3.07 27.79 11.01
N GLN A 112 2.64 27.16 9.92
CA GLN A 112 1.25 27.25 9.45
C GLN A 112 0.38 26.20 10.15
N THR A 113 -0.64 26.64 10.88
CA THR A 113 -1.59 25.75 11.53
C THR A 113 -2.45 25.02 10.50
N MET A 114 -2.65 23.72 10.75
CA MET A 114 -3.43 22.81 9.91
C MET A 114 -4.39 22.00 10.78
N HIS A 115 -5.53 21.60 10.22
CA HIS A 115 -6.45 20.68 10.89
C HIS A 115 -6.16 19.23 10.50
N ALA A 116 -6.15 18.33 11.48
CA ALA A 116 -5.88 16.92 11.27
C ALA A 116 -6.80 16.03 12.08
N LEU A 117 -7.26 14.94 11.48
CA LEU A 117 -8.08 13.92 12.13
C LEU A 117 -7.19 12.84 12.75
N VAL A 118 -7.35 12.57 14.03
CA VAL A 118 -6.60 11.53 14.74
C VAL A 118 -7.10 10.14 14.32
N LEU A 119 -6.26 9.38 13.61
CA LEU A 119 -6.57 8.02 13.17
C LEU A 119 -6.29 6.96 14.24
N GLY A 120 -5.44 7.28 15.22
CA GLY A 120 -5.02 6.37 16.30
C GLY A 120 -3.51 6.08 16.26
N SER A 121 -3.08 4.99 16.88
CA SER A 121 -1.65 4.66 16.98
C SER A 121 -1.07 4.01 15.71
N PRO A 122 0.19 4.27 15.36
CA PRO A 122 0.88 3.60 14.25
C PRO A 122 0.85 2.08 14.37
N PHE A 123 1.03 1.40 13.23
CA PHE A 123 1.19 -0.05 13.20
C PHE A 123 2.59 -0.49 13.67
N ASP A 124 3.62 0.30 13.34
CA ASP A 124 4.99 -0.01 13.71
C ASP A 124 5.17 0.17 15.22
N ARG A 125 5.36 -0.95 15.93
CA ARG A 125 5.58 -0.97 17.39
C ARG A 125 6.80 -0.15 17.81
N ARG A 126 7.76 0.12 16.91
CA ARG A 126 8.92 0.99 17.18
C ARG A 126 8.54 2.46 17.30
N LYS A 127 7.33 2.83 16.87
CA LYS A 127 6.78 4.20 16.91
C LYS A 127 5.76 4.40 18.03
N GLN A 128 5.82 3.56 19.06
CA GLN A 128 5.04 3.75 20.29
C GLN A 128 5.29 5.16 20.86
N GLY A 129 4.21 5.83 21.28
CA GLY A 129 4.27 7.23 21.71
C GLY A 129 3.99 8.27 20.61
N THR A 130 3.71 7.83 19.38
CA THR A 130 3.20 8.72 18.32
C THR A 130 1.77 8.38 17.94
N SER A 131 1.08 9.34 17.33
CA SER A 131 -0.27 9.18 16.76
C SER A 131 -0.23 9.43 15.24
N CYS A 132 -1.00 8.66 14.49
CA CYS A 132 -1.26 8.90 13.08
C CYS A 132 -2.35 9.96 12.94
N LEU A 133 -2.06 11.02 12.20
CA LEU A 133 -2.99 12.09 11.86
C LEU A 133 -3.27 12.07 10.35
N LEU A 134 -4.52 12.28 9.98
CA LEU A 134 -4.94 12.50 8.59
C LEU A 134 -5.13 14.00 8.35
N LEU A 135 -4.28 14.58 7.53
CA LEU A 135 -4.46 15.91 6.97
C LEU A 135 -5.50 15.81 5.85
N GLN A 136 -6.77 15.97 6.19
CA GLN A 136 -7.91 15.60 5.33
C GLN A 136 -7.89 16.32 3.98
N ASP A 137 -7.61 17.63 3.98
CA ASP A 137 -7.58 18.45 2.76
C ASP A 137 -6.48 18.04 1.77
N TYR A 138 -5.49 17.26 2.24
CA TYR A 138 -4.32 16.86 1.47
C TYR A 138 -4.25 15.35 1.22
N GLY A 139 -5.15 14.57 1.83
CA GLY A 139 -5.12 13.10 1.75
C GLY A 139 -3.83 12.48 2.31
N ALA A 140 -3.15 13.17 3.23
CA ALA A 140 -1.85 12.75 3.74
C ALA A 140 -1.94 12.24 5.18
N ILE A 141 -1.26 11.12 5.46
CA ILE A 141 -1.12 10.58 6.82
C ILE A 141 0.27 10.93 7.34
N VAL A 142 0.31 11.59 8.49
CA VAL A 142 1.53 12.03 9.16
C VAL A 142 1.58 11.49 10.59
N GLU A 143 2.77 11.47 11.16
CA GLU A 143 2.98 11.06 12.54
C GLU A 143 3.15 12.31 13.41
N CYS A 144 2.52 12.29 14.58
CA CYS A 144 2.62 13.35 15.56
C CYS A 144 3.08 12.77 16.90
N LYS A 145 4.14 13.34 17.46
CA LYS A 145 4.56 13.08 18.84
C LYS A 145 3.67 13.92 19.74
N SER A 146 2.98 13.30 20.70
CA SER A 146 2.10 14.03 21.60
C SER A 146 2.42 13.67 23.04
N SER A 147 2.65 14.70 23.87
CA SER A 147 2.77 14.58 25.32
C SER A 147 1.43 14.26 25.98
N THR A 148 0.33 14.68 25.34
CA THR A 148 -1.03 14.41 25.77
C THR A 148 -1.68 13.30 24.94
N PRO A 149 -2.51 12.42 25.53
CA PRO A 149 -3.25 11.42 24.77
C PRO A 149 -4.19 12.08 23.76
N LEU A 150 -4.13 11.63 22.50
CA LEU A 150 -5.04 12.08 21.43
C LEU A 150 -6.17 11.07 21.24
N ALA A 151 -7.40 11.55 21.21
CA ALA A 151 -8.56 10.66 21.11
C ALA A 151 -8.82 10.24 19.65
N LEU A 152 -9.17 8.97 19.44
CA LEU A 152 -9.51 8.45 18.10
C LEU A 152 -10.69 9.21 17.50
N GLY A 153 -10.48 9.83 16.34
CA GLY A 153 -11.50 10.62 15.63
C GLY A 153 -11.63 12.06 16.09
N GLU A 154 -10.79 12.51 17.04
CA GLU A 154 -10.64 13.93 17.37
C GLU A 154 -10.06 14.69 16.17
N VAL A 155 -10.56 15.89 15.91
CA VAL A 155 -9.94 16.84 14.98
C VAL A 155 -9.11 17.81 15.81
N ILE A 156 -7.82 17.89 15.50
CA ILE A 156 -6.87 18.74 16.22
C ILE A 156 -6.26 19.77 15.29
N GLU A 157 -5.85 20.88 15.87
CA GLU A 157 -4.91 21.80 15.24
C GLU A 157 -3.49 21.30 15.46
N CYS A 158 -2.70 21.27 14.40
CA CYS A 158 -1.32 20.88 14.43
C CYS A 158 -0.51 21.76 13.47
N THR A 159 0.74 22.04 13.84
CA THR A 159 1.61 22.93 13.09
C THR A 159 2.92 22.19 12.80
N PRO A 160 3.36 22.10 11.53
CA PRO A 160 4.63 21.47 11.23
C PRO A 160 5.78 22.38 11.68
N ASP A 161 6.85 21.76 12.16
CA ASP A 161 8.11 22.45 12.48
C ASP A 161 8.97 22.69 11.22
N ARG A 162 10.18 23.22 11.40
CA ARG A 162 11.13 23.48 10.31
C ARG A 162 11.66 22.19 9.64
N GLN A 163 11.43 21.04 10.25
CA GLN A 163 11.77 19.72 9.78
C GLN A 163 10.59 19.04 9.08
N GLY A 164 9.38 19.63 9.15
CA GLY A 164 8.14 19.08 8.62
C GLY A 164 7.56 17.99 9.52
N GLU A 165 7.92 17.97 10.81
CA GLU A 165 7.37 17.07 11.82
C GLU A 165 6.29 17.76 12.64
N PHE A 166 5.40 16.96 13.24
CA PHE A 166 4.35 17.44 14.14
C PHE A 166 4.64 17.00 15.56
N SER A 167 4.59 17.96 16.49
CA SER A 167 4.65 17.69 17.93
C SER A 167 3.61 18.50 18.70
N ARG A 168 3.05 17.92 19.76
CA ARG A 168 2.02 18.52 20.62
C ARG A 168 2.26 18.22 22.11
#